data_AF-A0A260YTF0-F1
#
_entry.id   AF-A0A260YTF0-F1
#
_cell.length_a   1.000
_cell.length_b   1.000
_cell.length_c   1.000
_cell.angle_alpha   90.00
_cell.angle_beta   90.00
_cell.angle_gamma   90.00
#
_symmetry.space_group_name_H-M   'P 1'
#
loop_
_entity.id
_entity.type
_entity.pdbx_description
1 polymer ?
#
loop_
_entity_poly.entity_id
_entity_poly.type
_entity_poly.pdbx_seq_one_letter_code
_entity_poly.pdbx_strand_id
1 'polypeptide(L)'
;MFLILTKSPKELSVYKYLLVFTSIFEMVYSLMEAYLVPIHYSFDTTDLVMISVKDKSLSRSFILILNSIYWGFFGSTLSIYVVHFVYRYLAISKNKLMGTFDSWKFILWLTIPFLMGVFWCFLGYYLCGPDKETIELSRKHVLNSFGEPIDNFIHLGGTIYTISNDWRIP
;
A
#
# COMPACT_ATOMS: atom_id res chain seq x y z
N MET A 1 -17.76 -3.76 -12.33
CA MET A 1 -17.37 -4.93 -13.17
C MET A 1 -18.40 -5.28 -14.27
N PHE A 2 -19.69 -5.41 -13.96
CA PHE A 2 -20.74 -5.77 -14.95
C PHE A 2 -20.74 -4.87 -16.21
N LEU A 3 -20.65 -3.55 -16.04
CA LEU A 3 -20.63 -2.60 -17.17
C LEU A 3 -19.36 -2.73 -18.04
N ILE A 4 -18.21 -2.98 -17.42
CA ILE A 4 -16.93 -3.21 -18.13
C ILE A 4 -17.07 -4.47 -18.99
N LEU A 5 -17.67 -5.53 -18.45
CA LEU A 5 -17.85 -6.80 -19.14
C LEU A 5 -18.87 -6.75 -20.28
N THR A 6 -19.94 -5.96 -20.14
CA THR A 6 -21.10 -6.01 -21.06
C THR A 6 -21.20 -4.85 -22.04
N LYS A 7 -20.61 -3.68 -21.72
CA LYS A 7 -20.78 -2.44 -22.49
C LYS A 7 -19.49 -1.83 -23.03
N SER A 8 -18.33 -2.45 -22.80
CA SER A 8 -17.05 -1.95 -23.31
C SER A 8 -16.92 -2.18 -24.83
N PRO A 9 -16.49 -1.16 -25.61
CA PRO A 9 -16.19 -1.30 -27.05
C PRO A 9 -15.18 -2.40 -27.34
N LYS A 10 -15.32 -3.07 -28.50
CA LYS A 10 -14.42 -4.16 -28.94
C LYS A 10 -12.97 -3.72 -29.13
N GLU A 11 -12.74 -2.45 -29.47
CA GLU A 11 -11.42 -1.84 -29.62
C GLU A 11 -10.63 -1.74 -28.31
N LEU A 12 -11.27 -1.94 -27.15
CA LEU A 12 -10.66 -1.92 -25.81
C LEU A 12 -10.54 -3.31 -25.19
N SER A 13 -10.56 -4.38 -26.01
CA SER A 13 -10.72 -5.76 -25.51
C SER A 13 -9.68 -6.17 -24.47
N VAL A 14 -8.43 -5.71 -24.60
CA VAL A 14 -7.33 -6.03 -23.68
C VAL A 14 -7.29 -5.10 -22.48
N TYR A 15 -7.46 -3.80 -22.71
CA TYR A 15 -7.57 -2.80 -21.65
C TYR A 15 -8.68 -3.12 -20.64
N LYS A 16 -9.76 -3.71 -21.12
CA LYS A 16 -10.87 -4.20 -20.32
C LYS A 16 -10.42 -5.20 -19.25
N TYR A 17 -9.49 -6.12 -19.56
CA TYR A 17 -8.97 -7.06 -18.57
C TYR A 17 -8.12 -6.36 -17.51
N LEU A 18 -7.34 -5.35 -17.90
CA LEU A 18 -6.60 -4.52 -16.95
C LEU A 18 -7.56 -3.78 -15.99
N LEU A 19 -8.67 -3.23 -16.50
CA LEU A 19 -9.70 -2.58 -15.69
C LEU A 19 -10.43 -3.56 -14.74
N VAL A 20 -10.73 -4.77 -15.22
CA VAL A 20 -11.34 -5.83 -14.39
C VAL A 20 -10.37 -6.24 -13.28
N PHE A 21 -9.09 -6.46 -13.61
CA PHE A 21 -8.05 -6.76 -12.65
C PHE A 21 -7.95 -5.68 -11.57
N THR A 22 -7.83 -4.40 -11.95
CA THR A 22 -7.82 -3.28 -11.00
C THR A 22 -9.07 -3.28 -10.13
N SER A 23 -10.25 -3.54 -10.69
CA SER A 23 -11.50 -3.56 -9.90
C SER A 23 -11.51 -4.67 -8.85
N ILE A 24 -11.03 -5.88 -9.18
CA ILE A 24 -10.94 -6.99 -8.22
C ILE A 24 -9.94 -6.64 -7.14
N PHE A 25 -8.78 -6.13 -7.54
CA PHE A 25 -7.70 -5.77 -6.64
C PHE A 25 -8.14 -4.73 -5.61
N GLU A 26 -8.74 -3.62 -6.07
CA GLU A 26 -9.25 -2.57 -5.20
C GLU A 26 -10.37 -3.07 -4.28
N MET A 27 -11.24 -3.96 -4.77
CA MET A 27 -12.28 -4.54 -3.91
C MET A 27 -11.69 -5.37 -2.76
N VAL A 28 -10.67 -6.20 -3.04
CA VAL A 28 -9.95 -6.95 -1.99
C VAL A 28 -9.24 -5.99 -1.05
N TYR A 29 -8.60 -4.94 -1.59
CA TYR A 29 -7.93 -3.92 -0.80
C TYR A 29 -8.89 -3.20 0.15
N SER A 30 -10.05 -2.74 -0.34
CA SER A 30 -11.07 -2.09 0.46
C SER A 30 -11.66 -3.01 1.54
N LEU A 31 -11.81 -4.31 1.28
CA LEU A 31 -12.25 -5.26 2.31
C LEU A 31 -11.22 -5.38 3.43
N MET A 32 -9.93 -5.41 3.09
CA MET A 32 -8.86 -5.45 4.08
C MET A 32 -8.78 -4.14 4.86
N GLU A 33 -8.91 -2.98 4.19
CA GLU A 33 -8.96 -1.67 4.85
C GLU A 33 -10.16 -1.57 5.80
N ALA A 34 -11.35 -2.01 5.39
CA ALA A 34 -12.54 -2.04 6.25
C ALA A 34 -12.35 -2.97 7.45
N TYR A 35 -11.62 -4.08 7.29
CA TYR A 35 -11.31 -4.98 8.39
C TYR A 35 -10.25 -4.39 9.34
N LEU A 36 -9.18 -3.81 8.82
CA LEU A 36 -8.06 -3.32 9.65
C LEU A 36 -8.34 -1.96 10.27
N VAL A 37 -9.10 -1.10 9.59
CA VAL A 37 -9.35 0.30 9.97
C VAL A 37 -8.03 1.01 10.31
N PRO A 38 -7.09 1.10 9.35
CA PRO A 38 -5.77 1.66 9.62
C PRO A 38 -5.85 3.16 9.93
N ILE A 39 -5.12 3.58 10.94
CA ILE A 39 -5.00 4.98 11.37
C ILE A 39 -3.63 5.49 10.93
N HIS A 40 -3.63 6.41 9.98
CA HIS A 40 -2.42 7.13 9.57
C HIS A 40 -2.20 8.29 10.52
N TYR A 41 -1.12 8.25 11.30
CA TYR A 41 -0.79 9.26 12.30
C TYR A 41 0.64 9.75 12.12
N SER A 42 0.74 11.04 11.80
CA SER A 42 1.97 11.76 11.56
C SER A 42 2.17 12.80 12.65
N PHE A 43 3.32 12.78 13.31
CA PHE A 43 3.68 13.79 14.30
C PHE A 43 5.18 14.08 14.24
N ASP A 44 5.54 15.35 14.36
CA ASP A 44 6.92 15.85 14.25
C ASP A 44 7.65 15.28 13.02
N THR A 45 8.51 14.29 13.21
CA THR A 45 9.28 13.62 12.16
C THR A 45 8.98 12.13 12.03
N THR A 46 7.92 11.65 12.68
CA THR A 46 7.54 10.24 12.78
C THR A 46 6.18 10.01 12.15
N ASP A 47 6.11 9.02 11.26
CA ASP A 47 4.88 8.59 10.60
C ASP A 47 4.56 7.14 10.98
N LEU A 48 3.33 6.90 11.43
CA LEU A 48 2.85 5.61 11.88
C LEU A 48 1.54 5.22 11.20
N VAL A 49 1.44 3.96 10.80
CA VAL A 49 0.19 3.31 10.42
C VAL A 49 -0.20 2.37 11.53
N MET A 50 -1.16 2.80 12.33
CA MET A 50 -1.60 2.14 13.56
C MET A 50 -2.92 1.40 13.37
N ILE A 51 -3.04 0.22 13.98
CA ILE A 51 -4.25 -0.59 13.99
C ILE A 51 -4.59 -0.93 15.44
N SER A 52 -5.79 -0.56 15.88
CA SER A 52 -6.29 -0.94 17.21
C SER A 52 -6.49 -2.44 17.28
N VAL A 53 -5.96 -3.08 18.34
CA VAL A 53 -6.13 -4.52 18.57
C VAL A 53 -7.26 -4.86 19.53
N LYS A 54 -7.88 -3.87 20.19
CA LYS A 54 -8.90 -4.11 21.22
C LYS A 54 -10.11 -4.86 20.70
N ASP A 55 -10.56 -4.51 19.50
CA ASP A 55 -11.77 -5.06 18.88
C ASP A 55 -11.46 -6.22 17.92
N LYS A 56 -10.22 -6.72 17.91
CA LYS A 56 -9.76 -7.77 16.99
C LYS A 56 -9.47 -9.05 17.76
N SER A 57 -10.04 -10.16 17.31
CA SER A 57 -9.82 -11.49 17.88
C SER A 57 -8.49 -12.14 17.44
N LEU A 58 -7.77 -11.51 16.49
CA LEU A 58 -6.53 -12.03 15.94
C LEU A 58 -5.33 -11.71 16.83
N SER A 59 -4.29 -12.54 16.75
CA SER A 59 -3.05 -12.30 17.47
C SER A 59 -2.35 -11.04 16.95
N ARG A 60 -1.63 -10.35 17.85
CA ARG A 60 -0.85 -9.14 17.53
C ARG A 60 0.11 -9.35 16.36
N SER A 61 0.82 -10.48 16.33
CA SER A 61 1.73 -10.83 15.24
C SER A 61 1.01 -10.97 13.90
N PHE A 62 -0.20 -11.53 13.90
CA PHE A 62 -0.98 -11.68 12.67
C PHE A 62 -1.52 -10.34 12.17
N ILE A 63 -1.94 -9.46 13.08
CA ILE A 63 -2.33 -8.08 12.74
C ILE A 63 -1.16 -7.29 12.17
N LEU A 64 0.06 -7.49 12.70
CA LEU A 64 1.27 -6.87 12.15
C LEU A 64 1.55 -7.32 10.71
N ILE A 65 1.44 -8.63 10.44
CA ILE A 65 1.59 -9.18 9.09
C ILE A 65 0.50 -8.61 8.17
N LEU A 66 -0.75 -8.54 8.61
CA LEU A 66 -1.85 -7.93 7.85
C LEU A 66 -1.60 -6.44 7.56
N ASN A 67 -1.05 -5.68 8.51
CA ASN A 67 -0.68 -4.28 8.30
C ASN A 67 0.41 -4.15 7.22
N SER A 68 1.41 -5.02 7.24
CA SER A 68 2.46 -5.07 6.22
C SER A 68 1.89 -5.45 4.84
N ILE A 69 0.95 -6.40 4.80
CA ILE A 69 0.22 -6.72 3.57
C ILE A 69 -0.58 -5.50 3.08
N TYR A 70 -1.22 -4.74 3.97
CA TYR A 70 -1.90 -3.48 3.64
C TYR A 70 -0.97 -2.47 2.95
N TRP A 71 0.26 -2.30 3.41
CA TRP A 71 1.27 -1.49 2.72
C TRP A 71 1.64 -2.07 1.36
N GLY A 72 1.73 -3.41 1.26
CA GLY A 72 1.91 -4.11 -0.01
C GLY A 72 0.80 -3.82 -1.02
N PHE A 73 -0.46 -3.80 -0.58
CA PHE A 73 -1.58 -3.45 -1.45
C PHE A 73 -1.50 -1.99 -1.90
N PHE A 74 -1.15 -1.05 -1.01
CA PHE A 74 -0.92 0.34 -1.37
C PHE A 74 0.15 0.49 -2.47
N GLY A 75 1.32 -0.13 -2.30
CA GLY A 75 2.39 -0.13 -3.31
C GLY A 75 1.98 -0.77 -4.64
N SER A 76 1.20 -1.85 -4.57
CA SER A 76 0.65 -2.52 -5.75
C SER A 76 -0.32 -1.60 -6.51
N THR A 77 -1.26 -0.94 -5.82
CA THR A 77 -2.22 0.01 -6.44
C THR A 77 -1.50 1.13 -7.20
N LEU A 78 -0.45 1.71 -6.60
CA LEU A 78 0.40 2.71 -7.27
C LEU A 78 0.95 2.20 -8.60
N SER A 79 1.54 1.01 -8.59
CA SER A 79 2.10 0.41 -9.80
C SER A 79 1.05 -0.03 -10.82
N ILE A 80 -0.16 -0.42 -10.40
CA ILE A 80 -1.29 -0.67 -11.29
C ILE A 80 -1.62 0.59 -12.08
N TYR A 81 -1.69 1.75 -11.42
CA TYR A 81 -1.92 3.03 -12.09
C TYR A 81 -0.78 3.39 -13.05
N VAL A 82 0.47 3.07 -12.72
CA VAL A 82 1.60 3.22 -13.65
C VAL A 82 1.41 2.34 -14.89
N VAL A 83 0.98 1.09 -14.74
CA VAL A 83 0.69 0.20 -15.88
C VAL A 83 -0.44 0.76 -16.75
N HIS A 84 -1.51 1.30 -16.15
CA HIS A 84 -2.56 2.01 -16.87
C HIS A 84 -2.03 3.20 -17.67
N PHE A 85 -1.15 4.00 -17.05
CA PHE A 85 -0.54 5.15 -17.71
C PHE A 85 0.32 4.72 -18.90
N VAL A 86 1.20 3.73 -18.70
CA VAL A 86 2.06 3.17 -19.76
C VAL A 86 1.21 2.61 -20.90
N TYR A 87 0.15 1.85 -20.60
CA TYR A 87 -0.77 1.34 -21.62
C TYR A 87 -1.35 2.47 -22.47
N ARG A 88 -1.91 3.51 -21.82
CA ARG A 88 -2.53 4.65 -22.53
C ARG A 88 -1.52 5.39 -23.39
N TYR A 89 -0.32 5.61 -22.86
CA TYR A 89 0.76 6.26 -23.59
C TYR A 89 1.13 5.46 -24.85
N LEU A 90 1.36 4.16 -24.73
CA LEU A 90 1.73 3.30 -25.86
C LEU A 90 0.63 3.21 -26.92
N ALA A 91 -0.64 3.18 -26.49
CA ALA A 91 -1.79 3.19 -27.39
C ALA A 91 -1.86 4.48 -28.23
N ILE A 92 -1.63 5.65 -27.61
CA ILE A 92 -1.65 6.95 -28.28
C ILE A 92 -0.44 7.08 -29.22
N SER A 93 0.74 6.69 -28.77
CA SER A 93 1.98 6.77 -29.56
C SER A 93 2.06 5.72 -30.66
N LYS A 94 1.09 4.80 -30.77
CA LYS A 94 1.07 3.67 -31.73
C LYS A 94 2.39 2.89 -31.75
N ASN A 95 3.00 2.72 -30.57
CA ASN A 95 4.30 2.08 -30.43
C ASN A 95 4.16 0.56 -30.65
N LYS A 96 5.16 -0.09 -31.28
CA LYS A 96 5.21 -1.55 -31.47
C LYS A 96 5.09 -2.34 -30.15
N LEU A 97 5.50 -1.74 -29.03
CA LEU A 97 5.35 -2.33 -27.69
C LEU A 97 3.89 -2.56 -27.28
N MET A 98 2.92 -1.89 -27.92
CA MET A 98 1.49 -2.12 -27.68
C MET A 98 1.11 -3.58 -27.87
N GLY A 99 1.73 -4.27 -28.85
CA GLY A 99 1.49 -5.69 -29.09
C GLY A 99 1.86 -6.61 -27.90
N THR A 100 2.62 -6.12 -26.92
CA THR A 100 2.88 -6.87 -25.67
C THR A 100 1.67 -6.96 -24.76
N PHE A 101 0.78 -5.96 -24.79
CA PHE A 101 -0.49 -6.01 -24.07
C PHE A 101 -1.48 -6.94 -24.78
N ASP A 102 -1.47 -6.99 -26.11
CA ASP A 102 -2.38 -7.84 -26.90
C ASP A 102 -1.94 -9.32 -27.00
N SER A 103 -0.88 -9.69 -26.30
CA SER A 103 -0.30 -11.04 -26.32
C SER A 103 -0.29 -11.67 -24.92
N TRP A 104 0.15 -12.93 -24.81
CA TRP A 104 0.40 -13.60 -23.53
C TRP A 104 1.32 -12.80 -22.59
N LYS A 105 2.16 -11.92 -23.16
CA LYS A 105 3.05 -10.99 -22.45
C LYS A 105 2.31 -9.99 -21.56
N PHE A 106 0.98 -9.85 -21.68
CA PHE A 106 0.16 -9.12 -20.72
C PHE A 106 0.36 -9.59 -19.27
N ILE A 107 0.59 -10.90 -19.09
CA ILE A 107 0.86 -11.48 -17.76
C ILE A 107 2.13 -10.86 -17.16
N LEU A 108 3.16 -10.55 -17.96
CA LEU A 108 4.38 -9.91 -17.48
C LEU A 108 4.07 -8.50 -16.93
N TRP A 109 3.17 -7.75 -17.56
CA TRP A 109 2.74 -6.45 -17.04
C TRP A 109 2.00 -6.56 -15.70
N LEU A 110 1.27 -7.65 -15.46
CA LEU A 110 0.61 -7.92 -14.18
C LEU A 110 1.59 -8.37 -13.07
N THR A 111 2.78 -8.86 -13.43
CA THR A 111 3.81 -9.19 -12.42
C THR A 111 4.42 -7.95 -11.79
N ILE A 112 4.43 -6.80 -12.49
CA ILE A 112 5.00 -5.55 -11.96
C ILE A 112 4.28 -5.12 -10.66
N PRO A 113 2.93 -5.06 -10.61
CA PRO A 113 2.24 -4.80 -9.35
C PRO A 113 2.48 -5.80 -8.25
N PHE A 114 2.54 -7.08 -8.58
CA PHE A 114 2.82 -8.10 -7.60
C PHE A 114 4.20 -7.92 -6.94
N LEU A 115 5.24 -7.67 -7.74
CA LEU A 115 6.59 -7.44 -7.24
C LEU A 115 6.68 -6.17 -6.40
N MET A 116 6.00 -5.09 -6.81
CA MET A 116 5.93 -3.87 -6.02
C MET A 116 5.21 -4.10 -4.68
N GLY A 117 4.13 -4.89 -4.66
CA GLY A 117 3.48 -5.27 -3.41
C GLY A 117 4.36 -6.07 -2.47
N VAL A 118 5.09 -7.06 -2.99
CA VAL A 118 6.06 -7.84 -2.20
C VAL A 118 7.15 -6.95 -1.64
N PHE A 119 7.67 -6.02 -2.44
CA PHE A 119 8.68 -5.06 -1.99
C PHE A 119 8.17 -4.17 -0.85
N TRP A 120 6.96 -3.61 -0.97
CA TRP A 120 6.36 -2.78 0.08
C TRP A 120 6.00 -3.57 1.34
N CYS A 121 5.55 -4.82 1.19
CA CYS A 121 5.32 -5.72 2.32
C CYS A 121 6.63 -5.99 3.07
N PHE A 122 7.69 -6.36 2.34
CA PHE A 122 9.02 -6.58 2.92
C PHE A 122 9.53 -5.33 3.64
N LEU A 123 9.43 -4.17 2.99
CA LEU A 123 9.82 -2.88 3.56
C LEU A 123 9.08 -2.62 4.89
N GLY A 124 7.75 -2.73 4.88
CA GLY A 124 6.94 -2.52 6.06
C GLY A 124 7.30 -3.48 7.21
N TYR A 125 7.44 -4.78 6.92
CA TYR A 125 7.66 -5.78 7.96
C TYR A 125 9.07 -5.73 8.56
N TYR A 126 10.11 -5.60 7.72
CA TYR A 126 11.50 -5.72 8.16
C TYR A 126 12.16 -4.38 8.47
N LEU A 127 11.82 -3.32 7.74
CA LEU A 127 12.49 -2.02 7.89
C LEU A 127 11.69 -1.04 8.75
N CYS A 128 10.36 -1.12 8.72
CA CYS A 128 9.46 -0.22 9.46
C CYS A 128 8.68 -0.94 10.56
N GLY A 129 9.24 -2.03 11.10
CA GLY A 129 8.66 -2.76 12.22
C GLY A 129 8.68 -1.94 13.53
N PRO A 130 7.91 -2.35 14.55
CA PRO A 130 7.88 -1.66 15.84
C PRO A 130 9.27 -1.61 16.49
N ASP A 131 9.80 -0.40 16.66
CA ASP A 131 11.05 -0.13 17.37
C ASP A 131 10.81 0.58 18.71
N LYS A 132 11.69 0.34 19.69
CA LYS A 132 11.55 0.91 21.04
C LYS A 132 11.63 2.43 21.07
N GLU A 133 12.52 3.03 20.27
CA GLU A 133 12.69 4.48 20.20
C GLU A 133 11.42 5.13 19.63
N THR A 134 10.92 4.58 18.53
CA THR A 134 9.69 5.05 17.89
C THR A 134 8.49 4.94 18.83
N ILE A 135 8.37 3.84 19.58
CA ILE A 135 7.31 3.66 20.60
C ILE A 135 7.41 4.69 21.71
N GLU A 136 8.61 5.00 22.18
CA GLU A 136 8.81 5.96 23.27
C GLU A 136 8.44 7.38 22.84
N LEU A 137 8.88 7.80 21.66
CA LEU A 137 8.54 9.10 21.06
C LEU A 137 7.02 9.24 20.86
N SER A 138 6.38 8.20 20.33
CA SER A 138 4.95 8.21 20.01
C SER A 138 4.05 8.06 21.24
N ARG A 139 4.52 7.48 22.35
CA ARG A 139 3.69 7.16 23.52
C ARG A 139 2.87 8.35 24.02
N LYS A 140 3.51 9.52 24.20
CA LYS A 140 2.83 10.72 24.70
C LYS A 140 1.88 11.32 23.66
N HIS A 141 2.28 11.34 22.40
CA HIS A 141 1.48 11.87 21.30
C HIS A 141 0.21 11.05 21.08
N VAL A 142 0.36 9.72 20.97
CA VAL A 142 -0.76 8.79 20.82
C VAL A 142 -1.70 8.85 22.01
N LEU A 143 -1.18 8.86 23.24
CA LEU A 143 -2.02 8.97 24.44
C LEU A 143 -2.83 10.26 24.47
N ASN A 144 -2.22 11.40 24.11
CA ASN A 144 -2.91 12.68 24.09
C ASN A 144 -3.95 12.79 22.97
N SER A 145 -3.67 12.20 21.81
CA SER A 145 -4.57 12.27 20.65
C SER A 145 -5.72 11.26 20.71
N PHE A 146 -5.47 10.05 21.19
CA PHE A 146 -6.43 8.94 21.16
C PHE A 146 -6.96 8.55 22.56
N GLY A 147 -6.38 9.09 23.64
CA GLY A 147 -6.77 8.75 25.01
C GLY A 147 -6.35 7.35 25.45
N GLU A 148 -5.55 6.65 24.64
CA GLU A 148 -5.16 5.26 24.85
C GLU A 148 -3.64 5.07 24.71
N PRO A 149 -3.05 4.14 25.48
CA PRO A 149 -1.64 3.82 25.33
C PRO A 149 -1.36 3.16 23.98
N ILE A 150 -0.20 3.49 23.40
CA ILE A 150 0.25 2.91 22.12
C ILE A 150 0.33 1.38 22.13
N ASP A 151 0.49 0.75 23.30
CA ASP A 151 0.52 -0.71 23.46
C ASP A 151 -0.80 -1.40 23.05
N ASN A 152 -1.90 -0.65 22.91
CA ASN A 152 -3.17 -1.13 22.37
C ASN A 152 -3.24 -1.07 20.84
N PHE A 153 -2.19 -0.58 20.19
CA PHE A 153 -2.08 -0.47 18.76
C PHE A 153 -0.89 -1.29 18.25
N ILE A 154 -1.09 -1.95 17.12
CA ILE A 154 -0.01 -2.48 16.31
C ILE A 154 0.31 -1.44 15.25
N HIS A 155 1.57 -1.07 15.13
CA HIS A 155 2.00 -0.03 14.23
C HIS A 155 3.12 -0.51 13.32
N LEU A 156 3.14 0.07 12.13
CA LEU A 156 4.29 0.06 11.23
C LEU A 156 4.64 1.51 10.92
N GLY A 157 5.91 1.81 10.77
CA GLY A 157 6.40 3.16 10.57
C GLY A 157 7.61 3.45 11.44
N GLY A 158 7.98 4.71 11.49
CA GLY A 158 9.20 5.13 12.18
C GLY A 158 9.52 6.59 11.94
N THR A 159 10.61 7.01 12.56
CA THR A 159 11.15 8.36 12.38
C THR A 159 11.79 8.50 11.01
N ILE A 160 11.29 9.43 10.20
CA ILE A 160 11.71 9.65 8.82
C ILE A 160 13.05 10.39 8.79
N TYR A 161 13.23 11.38 9.67
CA TYR A 161 14.48 12.13 9.81
C TYR A 161 14.64 12.66 11.24
N THR A 162 15.89 12.70 11.69
CA THR A 162 16.24 13.34 12.97
C THR A 162 16.67 14.78 12.70
N ILE A 163 16.01 15.76 13.31
CA ILE A 163 16.50 17.14 13.28
C ILE A 163 17.70 17.22 14.23
N SER A 164 18.90 17.14 13.66
CA SER A 164 20.14 17.43 14.38
C SER A 164 20.13 18.90 14.78
N ASN A 165 19.90 19.18 16.06
CA ASN A 165 20.11 20.52 16.65
C ASN A 165 21.60 20.81 16.94
N ASP A 166 22.52 19.92 16.54
CA ASP A 166 23.95 20.15 16.67
C ASP A 166 24.45 21.09 15.56
N TRP A 167 24.51 22.39 15.88
CA TRP A 167 25.24 23.41 15.12
C TRP A 167 26.78 23.25 15.20
N ARG A 168 27.30 22.09 15.61
CA ARG A 168 28.74 21.81 15.64
C ARG A 168 29.12 20.98 14.43
N ILE A 169 29.50 21.70 13.38
CA ILE A 169 30.27 21.19 12.24
C ILE A 169 31.64 20.74 12.78
N PRO A 170 32.20 19.59 12.33
CA PRO A 170 33.59 19.24 12.61
C PRO A 170 34.58 20.25 12.02
#